data_AF-A0A1P8JXX3-F1
#
_entry.id   AF-A0A1P8JXX3-F1
#
_cell.length_a   1.000
_cell.length_b   1.000
_cell.length_c   1.000
_cell.angle_alpha   90.00
_cell.angle_beta   90.00
_cell.angle_gamma   90.00
#
_symmetry.space_group_name_H-M   'P 1'
#
loop_
_entity.id
_entity.type
_entity.pdbx_description
1 polymer ?
#
loop_
_entity_poly.entity_id
_entity_poly.type
_entity_poly.pdbx_seq_one_letter_code
_entity_poly.pdbx_strand_id
1 'polypeptide(L)' 'MNIANTPAVQGATAAASAPASDTLNIMVLKKALNTQAAMAAALIQALPEPPPLATEGSLGTQLNTFA' A
#
# COMPACT_ATOMS: atom_id res chain seq x y z
N MET A 1 12.14 -2.67 -46.82
CA MET A 1 12.25 -2.30 -45.39
C MET A 1 11.77 -3.48 -44.56
N ASN A 2 12.69 -4.32 -44.06
CA ASN A 2 12.39 -5.49 -43.23
C ASN A 2 13.31 -5.46 -42.00
N ILE A 3 13.07 -4.48 -41.11
CA ILE A 3 13.92 -4.24 -39.94
C ILE A 3 13.33 -4.91 -38.68
N ALA A 4 12.08 -5.39 -38.75
CA ALA A 4 11.40 -6.04 -37.63
C ALA A 4 11.80 -7.52 -37.42
N ASN A 5 12.31 -8.20 -38.46
CA ASN A 5 12.53 -9.65 -38.46
C ASN A 5 14.01 -10.08 -38.46
N THR A 6 14.94 -9.16 -38.22
CA THR A 6 16.35 -9.53 -38.11
C THR A 6 16.65 -10.06 -36.70
N PRO A 7 17.53 -11.07 -36.55
CA PRO A 7 17.89 -11.62 -35.23
C PRO A 7 18.41 -10.56 -34.25
N ALA A 8 19.06 -9.51 -34.77
CA ALA A 8 19.53 -8.39 -33.97
C ALA A 8 18.39 -7.56 -33.34
N VAL A 9 17.30 -7.33 -34.09
CA VAL A 9 16.14 -6.59 -33.57
C VAL A 9 15.35 -7.45 -32.58
N GLN A 10 15.20 -8.75 -32.85
CA GLN A 10 14.58 -9.68 -31.91
C GLN A 10 15.37 -9.79 -30.59
N GLY A 11 16.70 -9.86 -30.67
CA GLY A 11 17.59 -9.84 -29.51
C GLY A 11 17.51 -8.53 -28.74
N ALA A 12 17.47 -7.39 -29.43
CA ALA A 12 17.31 -6.07 -28.80
C ALA A 12 15.94 -5.92 -28.11
N THR A 13 14.86 -6.41 -28.71
CA THR A 13 13.52 -6.40 -28.08
C THR A 13 13.43 -7.30 -26.87
N ALA A 14 14.05 -8.49 -26.92
CA ALA A 14 14.11 -9.40 -25.77
C ALA A 14 14.95 -8.79 -24.63
N ALA A 15 16.10 -8.19 -24.95
CA ALA A 15 16.96 -7.52 -23.99
C ALA A 15 16.31 -6.28 -23.36
N ALA A 16 15.46 -5.56 -24.09
CA ALA A 16 14.70 -4.41 -23.58
C ALA A 16 13.48 -4.84 -22.72
N SER A 17 12.88 -5.99 -23.01
CA SER A 17 11.71 -6.51 -22.29
C SER A 17 12.05 -7.07 -20.90
N ALA A 18 13.29 -7.56 -20.72
CA ALA A 18 13.78 -8.07 -19.44
C ALA A 18 13.81 -7.00 -18.33
N PRO A 19 14.50 -5.84 -18.48
CA PRO A 19 14.50 -4.79 -17.47
C PRO A 19 13.13 -4.11 -17.30
N ALA A 20 12.29 -4.12 -18.34
CA ALA A 20 10.91 -3.65 -18.24
C ALA A 20 10.09 -4.53 -17.29
N SER A 21 10.27 -5.85 -17.33
CA SER A 21 9.55 -6.80 -16.47
C SER A 21 9.87 -6.60 -14.99
N ASP A 22 11.16 -6.43 -14.65
CA ASP A 22 11.58 -6.17 -13.27
C ASP A 22 11.07 -4.83 -12.75
N THR A 23 11.13 -3.79 -13.59
CA THR A 23 10.61 -2.46 -13.25
C THR A 23 9.10 -2.51 -12.98
N LEU A 24 8.34 -3.23 -13.81
CA LEU A 24 6.91 -3.42 -13.63
C LEU A 24 6.59 -4.20 -12.35
N ASN A 25 7.33 -5.27 -12.06
CA ASN A 25 7.15 -6.04 -10.83
C ASN A 25 7.37 -5.16 -9.58
N ILE A 26 8.42 -4.34 -9.57
CA ILE A 26 8.71 -3.40 -8.48
C ILE A 26 7.62 -2.32 -8.40
N MET A 27 7.12 -1.81 -9.53
CA MET A 27 6.02 -0.82 -9.54
C MET A 27 4.72 -1.39 -8.99
N VAL A 28 4.37 -2.63 -9.35
CA VAL A 28 3.19 -3.32 -8.81
C VAL A 28 3.34 -3.55 -7.32
N LEU A 29 4.51 -4.02 -6.85
CA LEU A 29 4.80 -4.16 -5.43
C LEU A 29 4.67 -2.83 -4.68
N LYS A 30 5.25 -1.75 -5.22
CA LYS A 30 5.09 -0.40 -4.64
C LYS A 30 3.64 0.04 -4.58
N LYS A 31 2.86 -0.22 -5.63
CA LYS A 31 1.43 0.10 -5.64
C LYS A 31 0.65 -0.73 -4.61
N ALA A 32 0.97 -2.01 -4.45
CA ALA A 32 0.39 -2.86 -3.42
C ALA A 32 0.70 -2.31 -2.01
N LEU A 33 1.95 -1.94 -1.74
CA LEU A 33 2.37 -1.33 -0.47
C LEU A 33 1.66 0.00 -0.21
N ASN A 34 1.59 0.88 -1.21
CA ASN A 34 0.87 2.16 -1.09
C ASN A 34 -0.62 1.94 -0.83
N THR A 35 -1.23 0.95 -1.48
CA THR A 35 -2.63 0.58 -1.24
C THR A 35 -2.82 0.06 0.17
N GLN A 36 -1.93 -0.81 0.65
CA GLN A 36 -1.95 -1.34 2.01
C GLN A 36 -1.81 -0.22 3.05
N ALA A 37 -0.91 0.74 2.83
CA ALA A 37 -0.74 1.90 3.70
C ALA A 37 -2.01 2.76 3.76
N ALA A 38 -2.65 3.01 2.61
CA ALA A 38 -3.91 3.75 2.56
C ALA A 38 -5.04 3.02 3.32
N MET A 39 -5.13 1.69 3.17
CA MET A 39 -6.10 0.88 3.92
C MET A 39 -5.81 0.90 5.42
N ALA A 40 -4.54 0.82 5.83
CA ALA A 40 -4.15 0.92 7.24
C ALA A 40 -4.54 2.28 7.83
N ALA A 41 -4.33 3.38 7.10
CA ALA A 41 -4.76 4.71 7.53
C ALA A 41 -6.29 4.80 7.67
N ALA A 42 -7.04 4.21 6.74
CA ALA A 42 -8.49 4.14 6.82
C ALA A 42 -8.98 3.33 8.04
N LEU A 43 -8.30 2.24 8.39
CA LEU A 43 -8.61 1.46 9.60
C LEU A 43 -8.38 2.27 10.88
N ILE A 44 -7.29 3.04 10.95
CA ILE A 44 -7.01 3.91 12.11
C ILE A 44 -8.10 4.99 12.23
N GLN A 45 -8.52 5.58 11.11
CA GLN A 45 -9.60 6.58 11.11
C GLN A 45 -10.98 5.99 11.43
N ALA A 46 -11.18 4.70 11.21
CA ALA A 46 -12.41 4.00 11.55
C ALA A 46 -12.51 3.62 13.03
N LEU A 47 -11.47 3.89 13.84
CA LEU A 47 -11.53 3.67 15.27
C LEU A 47 -12.62 4.58 15.88
N PRO A 48 -13.54 4.03 16.68
CA PRO A 48 -14.56 4.82 17.34
C PRO A 48 -13.90 5.80 18.33
N GLU A 49 -14.46 7.00 18.42
CA GLU A 49 -14.08 7.98 19.43
C GLU A 49 -14.26 7.36 20.82
N PRO A 50 -13.27 7.45 21.73
CA PRO A 50 -13.40 6.91 23.08
C PRO A 50 -14.60 7.54 23.79
N PRO A 51 -15.39 6.74 24.52
CA PRO A 51 -16.55 7.26 25.24
C PRO A 51 -16.11 8.28 26.30
N PRO A 52 -16.96 9.28 26.60
CA PRO A 52 -16.67 10.24 27.66
C PRO A 52 -16.59 9.53 29.02
N LEU A 53 -15.76 10.06 29.92
CA LEU A 53 -15.70 9.59 31.30
C LEU A 53 -17.09 9.71 31.95
N ALA A 54 -17.41 8.78 32.85
CA ALA A 54 -18.66 8.87 33.59
C ALA A 54 -18.65 10.14 34.46
N THR A 55 -19.76 10.86 34.51
CA THR A 55 -19.90 12.09 35.31
C THR A 55 -20.32 11.82 36.75
N GLU A 56 -20.64 10.56 37.09
CA GLU A 56 -21.13 10.17 38.40
C GLU A 56 -20.43 8.89 38.89
N GLY A 57 -20.14 8.84 40.19
CA GLY A 57 -19.51 7.70 40.86
C GLY A 57 -17.97 7.69 40.75
N SER A 58 -17.31 7.40 41.89
CA SER A 58 -15.85 7.45 42.04
C SER A 58 -15.08 6.65 40.98
N LEU A 59 -15.58 5.47 40.61
CA LEU A 59 -14.88 4.53 39.73
C LEU A 59 -14.87 4.98 38.25
N GLY A 60 -15.98 5.53 37.75
CA GLY A 60 -16.10 5.93 36.34
C GLY A 60 -15.52 7.32 36.03
N THR A 61 -15.33 8.17 37.04
CA THR A 61 -14.65 9.47 36.93
C THR A 61 -13.12 9.38 37.01
N GLN A 62 -12.56 8.34 37.65
CA GLN A 62 -11.12 8.27 37.95
C GLN A 62 -10.34 7.30 37.06
N LEU A 63 -11.03 6.40 36.35
CA LEU A 63 -10.39 5.38 35.52
C LEU A 63 -10.75 5.57 34.05
N ASN A 64 -9.76 5.92 33.24
CA ASN A 64 -9.88 5.89 31.78
C ASN A 64 -9.50 4.49 31.29
N THR A 65 -10.50 3.66 30.95
CA THR A 65 -10.27 2.29 30.45
C THR A 65 -9.85 2.25 28.98
N PHE A 66 -9.71 3.41 28.31
CA PHE A 66 -9.40 3.55 26.89
C PHE A 66 -8.14 4.40 26.61
N ALA A 67 -7.40 4.84 27.64
CA ALA A 67 -6.15 5.59 27.52
C ALA A 67 -4.90 4.70 27.48
#